data_AF-A0A376MN11-F1
#
_entry.id   AF-A0A376MN11-F1
#
_cell.length_a   1.000
_cell.length_b   1.000
_cell.length_c   1.000
_cell.angle_alpha   90.00
_cell.angle_beta   90.00
_cell.angle_gamma   90.00
#
_symmetry.space_group_name_H-M   'P 1'
#
loop_
_entity.id
_entity.type
_entity.pdbx_description
1 polymer ?
#
loop_
_entity_poly.entity_id
_entity_poly.type
_entity_poly.pdbx_seq_one_letter_code
_entity_poly.pdbx_strand_id
1 'polypeptide(L)' 'MTELKNDRYLRALLRQPVDVTPVWMMRQAGSLSTGI' A
#
# COMPACT_ATOMS: atom_id res chain seq x y z
N MET A 1 12.03 12.51 11.76
CA MET A 1 11.82 11.27 10.99
C MET A 1 10.37 10.87 11.19
N THR A 2 9.52 10.93 10.17
CA THR A 2 8.10 10.59 10.31
C THR A 2 7.98 9.07 10.33
N GLU A 3 7.50 8.50 11.43
CA GLU A 3 7.37 7.05 11.57
C GLU A 3 6.22 6.55 10.69
N LEU A 4 6.52 5.67 9.73
CA LEU A 4 5.53 5.10 8.84
C LEU A 4 4.84 3.93 9.54
N LYS A 5 3.57 4.11 9.95
CA LYS A 5 2.78 3.07 10.65
C LYS A 5 2.54 1.79 9.82
N ASN A 6 2.69 1.85 8.50
CA ASN A 6 2.49 0.71 7.59
C ASN A 6 3.62 0.65 6.56
N ASP A 7 4.75 0.08 6.98
CA ASP A 7 5.95 -0.11 6.17
C ASP A 7 6.03 -1.50 5.52
N ARG A 8 5.06 -2.38 5.79
CA ARG A 8 5.05 -3.79 5.36
C ARG A 8 5.23 -3.97 3.86
N TYR A 9 4.62 -3.10 3.06
CA TYR A 9 4.79 -3.13 1.61
C TYR A 9 6.24 -2.88 1.19
N LEU A 10 6.90 -1.88 1.79
CA LEU A 10 8.29 -1.56 1.52
C LEU A 10 9.22 -2.68 1.97
N ARG A 11 8.96 -3.26 3.15
CA ARG A 11 9.71 -4.41 3.68
C ARG A 11 9.64 -5.62 2.76
N ALA A 12 8.45 -5.95 2.25
CA ALA A 12 8.28 -7.04 1.30
C ALA A 12 9.06 -6.80 -0.01
N LEU A 13 9.05 -5.56 -0.54
CA LEU A 13 9.84 -5.20 -1.73
C LEU A 13 11.35 -5.32 -1.50
N LEU A 14 11.81 -5.02 -0.30
CA LEU A 14 13.20 -5.16 0.12
C LEU A 14 13.57 -6.59 0.56
N ARG A 15 12.67 -7.57 0.39
CA ARG A 15 12.85 -8.97 0.82
C ARG A 15 13.12 -9.12 2.33
N GLN A 16 12.63 -8.19 3.13
CA GLN A 16 12.69 -8.29 4.58
C GLN A 16 11.55 -9.18 5.09
N PRO A 17 11.74 -9.86 6.23
CA PRO A 17 10.67 -10.65 6.85
C PRO A 17 9.47 -9.76 7.19
N VAL A 18 8.27 -10.22 6.80
CA VAL A 18 6.98 -9.60 7.08
C VAL A 18 6.07 -10.61 7.77
N ASP A 19 5.22 -10.12 8.66
CA ASP A 19 4.26 -10.91 9.45
C ASP A 19 3.16 -11.53 8.60
N VAL A 20 2.73 -10.82 7.55
CA VAL A 20 1.72 -11.28 6.58
C VAL A 20 2.09 -10.82 5.18
N THR A 21 1.59 -11.52 4.15
CA THR A 21 1.78 -11.10 2.76
C THR A 21 1.01 -9.80 2.49
N PRO A 22 1.68 -8.71 2.07
CA PRO A 22 0.98 -7.47 1.72
C PRO A 22 0.17 -7.64 0.44
N VAL A 23 -1.06 -7.11 0.43
CA VAL A 23 -1.98 -7.11 -0.72
C VAL A 23 -2.20 -5.68 -1.19
N TRP A 24 -2.23 -5.47 -2.50
CA TRP A 24 -2.62 -4.20 -3.11
C TRP A 24 -3.49 -4.46 -4.35
N MET A 25 -4.41 -3.54 -4.63
CA MET A 25 -5.23 -3.57 -5.84
C MET A 25 -4.78 -2.44 -6.77
N MET A 26 -4.45 -2.78 -8.02
CA MET A 26 -4.19 -1.77 -9.04
C MET A 26 -5.47 -0.97 -9.28
N ARG A 27 -5.35 0.36 -9.40
CA ARG A 27 -6.49 1.27 -9.64
C ARG A 27 -7.55 1.24 -8.52
N GLN A 28 -7.12 1.09 -7.27
CA GLN A 28 -8.01 1.14 -6.09
C GLN A 28 -8.87 2.42 -5.99
N ALA A 29 -8.38 3.53 -6.53
CA ALA A 29 -9.13 4.77 -6.69
C ALA A 29 -9.51 4.92 -8.16
N GLY A 30 -10.77 4.64 -8.48
CA GLY A 30 -11.37 5.13 -9.71
C GLY A 30 -11.59 6.63 -9.57
N SER A 31 -11.35 7.40 -10.63
CA SER A 31 -11.79 8.79 -10.67
C SER A 31 -13.32 8.79 -10.57
N LEU A 32 -13.84 9.06 -9.38
CA LEU A 32 -15.24 9.42 -9.19
C LEU A 32 -15.42 10.81 -9.83
N SER A 33 -15.53 10.84 -11.15
CA SER A 33 -16.01 12.00 -11.87
C SER A 33 -17.51 12.08 -11.60
N THR A 34 -17.85 12.69 -10.47
CA THR A 34 -19.19 13.19 -10.21
C THR A 34 -19.42 14.30 -11.22
N GLY A 35 -19.94 13.92 -12.40
CA GLY A 35 -20.57 14.84 -13.33
C GLY A 35 -21.99 15.11 -12.85
N ILE A 36 -22.11 16.10 -11.96
CA ILE A 36 -23.29 16.94 -11.72
C ILE A 36 -22.78 18.31 -11.28
#